data_AF-A0AAN6Y525-F1
#
_entry.id   AF-A0AAN6Y525-F1
#
_cell.length_a   1.000
_cell.length_b   1.000
_cell.length_c   1.000
_cell.angle_alpha   90.00
_cell.angle_beta   90.00
_cell.angle_gamma   90.00
#
_symmetry.space_group_name_H-M   'P 1'
#
loop_
_entity.id
_entity.type
_entity.pdbx_description
1 polymer ?
#
loop_
_entity_poly.entity_id
_entity_poly.type
_entity_poly.pdbx_seq_one_letter_code
_entity_poly.pdbx_strand_id
1 'polypeptide(L)'
;MATLTESQIAIVKATAPVLKEHGTAITTVFYDNMIRENPDLNNMFSTTSKTTGRQPRALANAVLAYATYIDDLGKLTHAVARIAHKHVSLQVTPEQYDIVGRYLIQAIGQVLGDAATADIVDAWTTAYGVLANVFIGAEGQMYKKNAAEKWVGWRKFTILRKVAESSSVTSFYLAPSDGATPLPKFLPGQYVSLQVPVPELGYLQSRQYSLSEAPKEKREYYRISVKKEDGEEVGIPGLISNMLHASFHEGDEVDLSHPQGEFFVDPSDTSKEGVPVVLISVGVGATPMMAILGSLVQDEGGAPPVKRPISWIQASRSNEAKPFGKEVKRIVKENENVSAHVFLRKLGPNDRAGEDYHFGDMRLDLGKLDAQRDLHLGDGRTEYYICGPEVFMVEIRKVLVGLGVERDRIHLELFATGDVADE
;
A
#
# COMPACT_ATOMS: atom_id res chain seq x y z
N MET A 1 18.64 -11.44 -24.27
CA MET A 1 18.25 -11.71 -22.87
C MET A 1 18.24 -13.21 -22.69
N ALA A 2 18.70 -13.74 -21.56
CA ALA A 2 18.60 -15.17 -21.30
C ALA A 2 17.11 -15.55 -21.25
N THR A 3 16.70 -16.48 -22.12
CA THR A 3 15.37 -17.09 -22.08
C THR A 3 15.50 -18.44 -21.42
N LEU A 4 14.56 -18.79 -20.53
CA LEU A 4 14.54 -20.11 -19.93
C LEU A 4 14.30 -21.18 -21.01
N THR A 5 15.05 -22.27 -20.94
CA THR A 5 14.79 -23.45 -21.75
C THR A 5 13.60 -24.24 -21.19
N GLU A 6 12.94 -25.06 -22.01
CA GLU A 6 11.85 -25.95 -21.55
C GLU A 6 12.31 -26.86 -20.40
N SER A 7 13.55 -27.35 -20.45
CA SER A 7 14.17 -28.14 -19.39
C SER A 7 14.26 -27.36 -18.06
N GLN A 8 14.76 -26.13 -18.11
CA GLN A 8 14.86 -25.28 -16.91
C GLN A 8 13.48 -24.92 -16.35
N ILE A 9 12.48 -24.66 -17.20
CA ILE A 9 11.09 -24.44 -16.77
C ILE A 9 10.56 -25.67 -16.02
N ALA A 10 10.76 -26.86 -16.58
CA ALA A 10 10.33 -28.11 -15.95
C ALA A 10 11.00 -28.33 -14.58
N ILE A 11 12.30 -28.05 -14.47
CA ILE A 11 13.06 -28.15 -13.21
C ILE A 11 12.51 -27.18 -12.16
N VAL A 12 12.32 -25.91 -12.51
CA VAL A 12 11.78 -24.89 -11.59
C VAL A 12 10.40 -25.28 -11.09
N LYS A 13 9.50 -25.70 -11.99
CA LYS A 13 8.16 -26.16 -11.62
C LYS A 13 8.18 -27.40 -10.72
N ALA A 14 9.02 -28.38 -11.03
CA ALA A 14 9.13 -29.62 -10.25
C ALA A 14 9.72 -29.40 -8.85
N THR A 15 10.60 -28.41 -8.69
CA THR A 15 11.30 -28.14 -7.42
C THR A 15 10.66 -27.03 -6.58
N ALA A 16 9.75 -26.22 -7.14
CA ALA A 16 9.04 -25.17 -6.41
C ALA A 16 8.32 -25.64 -5.14
N PRO A 17 7.65 -26.81 -5.09
CA PRO A 17 7.06 -27.33 -3.86
C PRO A 17 8.08 -27.58 -2.75
N VAL A 18 9.28 -28.07 -3.10
CA VAL A 18 10.38 -28.32 -2.14
C VAL A 18 10.90 -26.99 -1.59
N LEU A 19 11.08 -25.98 -2.44
CA LEU A 19 11.46 -24.63 -1.99
C LEU A 19 10.37 -24.01 -1.09
N LYS A 20 9.09 -24.29 -1.34
CA LYS A 20 8.00 -23.85 -0.47
C LYS A 20 8.07 -24.48 0.91
N GLU A 21 8.30 -25.79 0.98
CA GLU A 21 8.44 -26.54 2.24
C GLU A 21 9.60 -25.99 3.09
N HIS A 22 10.74 -25.71 2.44
CA HIS A 22 11.91 -25.14 3.10
C HIS A 22 11.94 -23.59 3.12
N GLY A 23 10.85 -22.93 2.71
CA GLY A 23 10.84 -21.50 2.42
C GLY A 23 11.25 -20.63 3.60
N THR A 24 10.80 -20.96 4.81
CA THR A 24 11.20 -20.24 6.03
C THR A 24 12.69 -20.41 6.32
N ALA A 25 13.24 -21.63 6.22
CA ALA A 25 14.66 -21.87 6.47
C ALA A 25 15.54 -21.14 5.44
N ILE A 26 15.18 -21.23 4.15
CA ILE A 26 15.88 -20.54 3.06
C ILE A 26 15.88 -19.03 3.29
N THR A 27 14.71 -18.45 3.59
CA THR A 27 14.58 -17.01 3.76
C THR A 27 15.28 -16.49 5.01
N THR A 28 15.33 -17.27 6.11
CA THR A 28 16.15 -16.94 7.28
C THR A 28 17.63 -16.89 6.92
N VAL A 29 18.18 -17.96 6.32
CA VAL A 29 19.60 -18.02 5.91
C VAL A 29 19.94 -16.92 4.92
N PHE A 30 19.04 -16.66 3.96
CA PHE A 30 19.16 -15.57 2.99
C PHE A 30 19.32 -14.21 3.67
N TYR A 31 18.39 -13.84 4.58
CA TYR A 31 18.43 -12.53 5.22
C TYR A 31 19.63 -12.37 6.15
N ASP A 32 19.99 -13.41 6.90
CA ASP A 32 21.12 -13.37 7.82
C ASP A 32 22.44 -13.16 7.07
N ASN A 33 22.67 -13.92 5.99
CA ASN A 33 23.88 -13.79 5.19
C ASN A 33 23.93 -12.45 4.42
N MET A 34 22.84 -12.08 3.76
CA MET A 34 22.78 -10.86 2.96
C MET A 34 23.02 -9.61 3.81
N ILE A 35 22.37 -9.50 4.97
CA ILE A 35 22.46 -8.32 5.83
C ILE A 35 23.81 -8.26 6.56
N ARG A 36 24.36 -9.42 6.98
CA ARG A 36 25.69 -9.50 7.61
C ARG A 36 26.78 -8.96 6.68
N GLU A 37 26.70 -9.27 5.39
CA GLU A 37 27.71 -8.89 4.41
C GLU A 37 27.40 -7.57 3.69
N ASN A 38 26.16 -7.08 3.77
CA ASN A 38 25.70 -5.83 3.16
C ASN A 38 24.86 -5.03 4.19
N PRO A 39 25.47 -4.53 5.27
CA PRO A 39 24.75 -3.92 6.40
C PRO A 39 23.93 -2.67 6.01
N ASP A 40 24.31 -1.97 4.94
CA ASP A 40 23.59 -0.79 4.44
C ASP A 40 22.16 -1.12 3.99
N LEU A 41 21.87 -2.39 3.64
CA LEU A 41 20.52 -2.84 3.31
C LEU A 41 19.54 -2.75 4.50
N ASN A 42 20.02 -2.59 5.73
CA ASN A 42 19.15 -2.29 6.87
C ASN A 42 18.38 -0.97 6.69
N ASN A 43 18.88 -0.03 5.88
CA ASN A 43 18.18 1.21 5.55
C ASN A 43 16.95 0.99 4.64
N MET A 44 16.86 -0.18 4.00
CA MET A 44 15.83 -0.53 3.01
C MET A 44 14.78 -1.48 3.58
N PHE A 45 15.22 -2.50 4.33
CA PHE A 45 14.33 -3.51 4.87
C PHE A 45 13.67 -3.06 6.17
N SER A 46 12.38 -3.40 6.32
CA SER A 46 11.64 -3.16 7.56
C SER A 46 12.10 -4.12 8.66
N THR A 47 12.68 -3.59 9.74
CA THR A 47 13.08 -4.38 10.92
C THR A 47 11.89 -5.14 11.50
N THR A 48 10.73 -4.48 11.61
CA THR A 48 9.50 -5.12 12.11
C THR A 48 9.05 -6.29 11.22
N SER A 49 9.08 -6.13 9.89
CA SER A 49 8.64 -7.19 8.98
C SER A 49 9.61 -8.38 8.96
N LYS A 50 10.91 -8.14 9.20
CA LYS A 50 11.90 -9.21 9.41
C LYS A 50 11.62 -9.96 10.71
N THR A 51 11.51 -9.24 11.84
CA THR A 51 11.30 -9.86 13.17
C THR A 51 9.99 -10.64 13.26
N THR A 52 8.93 -10.17 12.61
CA THR A 52 7.61 -10.84 12.60
C THR A 52 7.50 -11.96 11.56
N GLY A 53 8.54 -12.22 10.75
CA GLY A 53 8.52 -13.23 9.69
C GLY A 53 7.65 -12.88 8.47
N ARG A 54 6.98 -11.72 8.45
CA ARG A 54 6.14 -11.29 7.32
C ARG A 54 6.95 -11.15 6.03
N GLN A 55 8.15 -10.56 6.12
CA GLN A 55 9.02 -10.34 4.97
C GLN A 55 9.52 -11.68 4.36
N PRO A 56 10.11 -12.61 5.15
CA PRO A 56 10.39 -13.98 4.71
C PRO A 56 9.23 -14.66 3.99
N ARG A 57 8.02 -14.64 4.59
CA ARG A 57 6.83 -15.27 4.02
C ARG A 57 6.40 -14.63 2.70
N ALA A 58 6.43 -13.30 2.61
CA ALA A 58 6.08 -12.58 1.39
C ALA A 58 7.02 -12.94 0.22
N LEU A 59 8.33 -13.01 0.49
CA LEU A 59 9.32 -13.43 -0.51
C LEU A 59 9.08 -14.88 -0.96
N ALA A 60 8.87 -15.81 -0.03
CA ALA A 60 8.59 -17.20 -0.36
C ALA A 60 7.32 -17.37 -1.23
N ASN A 61 6.25 -16.66 -0.89
CA ASN A 61 5.01 -16.67 -1.67
C ASN A 61 5.21 -16.08 -3.07
N ALA A 62 5.95 -14.99 -3.21
CA ALA A 62 6.24 -14.38 -4.51
C ALA A 62 7.07 -15.32 -5.41
N VAL A 63 8.10 -15.97 -4.85
CA VAL A 63 8.93 -16.95 -5.58
C VAL A 63 8.08 -18.15 -6.01
N LEU A 64 7.19 -18.65 -5.14
CA LEU A 64 6.29 -19.75 -5.48
C LEU A 64 5.29 -19.38 -6.58
N ALA A 65 4.68 -18.20 -6.49
CA ALA A 65 3.76 -17.70 -7.50
C ALA A 65 4.46 -17.56 -8.85
N TYR A 66 5.67 -17.00 -8.85
CA TYR A 66 6.52 -16.90 -10.04
C TYR A 66 6.81 -18.29 -10.62
N ALA A 67 7.27 -19.24 -9.81
CA ALA A 67 7.58 -20.58 -10.29
C ALA A 67 6.35 -21.32 -10.86
N THR A 68 5.17 -21.06 -10.29
CA THR A 68 3.89 -21.63 -10.76
C THR A 68 3.53 -21.11 -12.16
N TYR A 69 3.76 -19.82 -12.41
CA TYR A 69 3.37 -19.12 -13.64
C TYR A 69 4.57 -18.73 -14.52
N ILE A 70 5.70 -19.42 -14.39
CA ILE A 70 6.96 -19.05 -15.05
C ILE A 70 6.89 -19.05 -16.59
N ASP A 71 5.94 -19.80 -17.15
CA ASP A 71 5.62 -19.89 -18.58
C ASP A 71 4.37 -19.09 -18.99
N ASP A 72 3.75 -18.36 -18.04
CA ASP A 72 2.58 -17.50 -18.27
C ASP A 72 2.65 -16.25 -17.37
N LEU A 73 3.69 -15.45 -17.59
CA LEU A 73 3.96 -14.25 -16.77
C LEU A 73 2.86 -13.18 -16.88
N GLY A 74 1.97 -13.26 -17.87
CA GLY A 74 0.80 -12.38 -17.97
C GLY A 74 -0.12 -12.49 -16.76
N LYS A 75 -0.16 -13.64 -16.10
CA LYS A 75 -0.91 -13.83 -14.84
C LYS A 75 -0.33 -13.08 -13.65
N LEU A 76 0.92 -12.63 -13.75
CA LEU A 76 1.62 -11.92 -12.67
C LEU A 76 1.66 -10.40 -12.88
N THR A 77 1.06 -9.88 -13.96
CA THR A 77 1.16 -8.46 -14.32
C THR A 77 0.77 -7.52 -13.19
N HIS A 78 -0.36 -7.76 -12.51
CA HIS A 78 -0.80 -6.95 -11.37
C HIS A 78 0.18 -7.06 -10.19
N ALA A 79 0.59 -8.26 -9.81
CA ALA A 79 1.55 -8.45 -8.72
C ALA A 79 2.91 -7.79 -9.00
N VAL A 80 3.39 -7.84 -10.25
CA VAL A 80 4.62 -7.18 -10.69
C VAL A 80 4.47 -5.66 -10.61
N ALA A 81 3.37 -5.09 -11.11
CA ALA A 81 3.14 -3.65 -11.04
C ALA A 81 3.13 -3.14 -9.59
N ARG A 82 2.43 -3.84 -8.71
CA ARG A 82 2.37 -3.57 -7.26
C ARG A 82 3.75 -3.54 -6.61
N ILE A 83 4.52 -4.60 -6.83
CA ILE A 83 5.86 -4.74 -6.24
C ILE A 83 6.81 -3.69 -6.83
N ALA A 84 6.73 -3.40 -8.13
CA ALA A 84 7.54 -2.36 -8.77
C ALA A 84 7.28 -0.96 -8.15
N HIS A 85 6.02 -0.59 -7.93
CA HIS A 85 5.69 0.66 -7.21
C HIS A 85 6.27 0.69 -5.80
N LYS A 86 6.25 -0.45 -5.09
CA LYS A 86 6.86 -0.57 -3.77
C LYS A 86 8.38 -0.39 -3.82
N HIS A 87 9.05 -1.06 -4.75
CA HIS A 87 10.49 -0.98 -4.96
C HIS A 87 10.93 0.43 -5.33
N VAL A 88 10.24 1.09 -6.25
CA VAL A 88 10.52 2.48 -6.64
C VAL A 88 10.35 3.43 -5.45
N SER A 89 9.32 3.23 -4.63
CA SER A 89 9.11 4.04 -3.42
C SER A 89 10.20 3.84 -2.37
N LEU A 90 10.94 2.72 -2.41
CA LEU A 90 12.02 2.39 -1.49
C LEU A 90 13.41 2.66 -2.09
N GLN A 91 13.50 3.14 -3.33
CA GLN A 91 14.76 3.40 -4.03
C GLN A 91 15.58 2.12 -4.34
N VAL A 92 14.89 1.03 -4.71
CA VAL A 92 15.57 -0.21 -5.15
C VAL A 92 16.31 0.02 -6.47
N THR A 93 17.55 -0.46 -6.57
CA THR A 93 18.39 -0.28 -7.77
C THR A 93 18.67 -1.60 -8.49
N PRO A 94 19.01 -1.56 -9.80
CA PRO A 94 19.37 -2.76 -10.55
C PRO A 94 20.51 -3.58 -9.90
N GLU A 95 21.52 -2.92 -9.34
CA GLU A 95 22.67 -3.58 -8.70
C GLU A 95 22.28 -4.39 -7.46
N GLN A 96 21.20 -3.99 -6.79
CA GLN A 96 20.68 -4.72 -5.62
C GLN A 96 20.06 -6.06 -6.01
N TYR A 97 19.60 -6.24 -7.25
CA TYR A 97 19.16 -7.55 -7.73
C TYR A 97 20.30 -8.56 -7.82
N ASP A 98 21.52 -8.14 -8.16
CA ASP A 98 22.67 -9.04 -8.16
C ASP A 98 23.03 -9.51 -6.74
N ILE A 99 22.91 -8.61 -5.76
CA ILE A 99 23.10 -8.92 -4.34
C ILE A 99 22.04 -9.93 -3.89
N VAL A 100 20.76 -9.62 -4.09
CA VAL A 100 19.64 -10.49 -3.68
C VAL A 100 19.75 -11.86 -4.33
N GLY A 101 20.02 -11.92 -5.64
CA GLY A 101 20.15 -13.17 -6.39
C GLY A 101 21.26 -14.05 -5.84
N ARG A 102 22.44 -13.47 -5.60
CA ARG A 102 23.59 -14.19 -5.02
C ARG A 102 23.23 -14.86 -3.70
N TYR A 103 22.70 -14.10 -2.73
CA TYR A 103 22.40 -14.65 -1.41
C TYR A 103 21.21 -15.59 -1.41
N LEU A 104 20.22 -15.39 -2.30
CA LEU A 104 19.08 -16.30 -2.40
C LEU A 104 19.51 -17.67 -2.91
N ILE A 105 20.31 -17.71 -3.99
CA ILE A 105 20.81 -18.97 -4.56
C ILE A 105 21.77 -19.67 -3.58
N GLN A 106 22.64 -18.93 -2.89
CA GLN A 106 23.49 -19.49 -1.83
C GLN A 106 22.66 -20.09 -0.69
N ALA A 107 21.59 -19.41 -0.25
CA ALA A 107 20.72 -19.91 0.80
C ALA A 107 19.99 -21.19 0.40
N ILE A 108 19.51 -21.29 -0.85
CA ILE A 108 18.93 -22.51 -1.40
C ILE A 108 19.95 -23.66 -1.34
N GLY A 109 21.19 -23.42 -1.80
CA GLY A 109 22.26 -24.41 -1.74
C GLY A 109 22.61 -24.86 -0.31
N GLN A 110 22.68 -23.92 0.64
CA GLN A 110 22.97 -24.22 2.05
C GLN A 110 21.87 -25.05 2.71
N VAL A 111 20.60 -24.76 2.42
CA VAL A 111 19.46 -25.44 3.07
C VAL A 111 19.18 -26.80 2.43
N LEU A 112 19.26 -26.92 1.11
CA LEU A 112 18.98 -28.16 0.41
C LEU A 112 20.19 -29.12 0.35
N GLY A 113 21.42 -28.62 0.56
CA GLY A 113 22.63 -29.42 0.52
C GLY A 113 22.79 -30.18 -0.80
N ASP A 114 23.02 -31.49 -0.72
CA ASP A 114 23.20 -32.36 -1.90
C ASP A 114 21.97 -32.41 -2.82
N ALA A 115 20.78 -32.03 -2.32
CA ALA A 115 19.57 -31.94 -3.15
C ALA A 115 19.57 -30.73 -4.08
N ALA A 116 20.40 -29.70 -3.84
CA ALA A 116 20.61 -28.59 -4.77
C ALA A 116 21.65 -28.96 -5.84
N THR A 117 21.25 -29.82 -6.78
CA THR A 117 22.14 -30.22 -7.90
C THR A 117 22.52 -29.03 -8.77
N ALA A 118 23.60 -29.14 -9.54
CA ALA A 118 24.06 -28.10 -10.45
C ALA A 118 22.95 -27.63 -11.42
N ASP A 119 22.16 -28.57 -11.94
CA ASP A 119 21.05 -28.27 -12.86
C ASP A 119 19.92 -27.49 -12.16
N ILE A 120 19.63 -27.81 -10.89
CA ILE A 120 18.64 -27.07 -10.09
C ILE A 120 19.14 -25.66 -9.82
N VAL A 121 20.40 -25.50 -9.40
CA VAL A 121 21.01 -24.20 -9.14
C VAL A 121 21.03 -23.34 -10.41
N ASP A 122 21.41 -23.91 -11.55
CA ASP A 122 21.41 -23.21 -12.84
C ASP A 122 20.00 -22.76 -13.26
N ALA A 123 19.01 -23.65 -13.16
CA ALA A 123 17.63 -23.36 -13.52
C ALA A 123 17.04 -22.23 -12.65
N TRP A 124 17.22 -22.28 -11.33
CA TRP A 124 16.76 -21.23 -10.42
C TRP A 124 17.52 -19.92 -10.58
N THR A 125 18.82 -19.97 -10.87
CA THR A 125 19.62 -18.76 -11.16
C THR A 125 19.13 -18.07 -12.42
N THR A 126 18.89 -18.84 -13.49
CA THR A 126 18.35 -18.32 -14.75
C THR A 126 16.94 -17.76 -14.55
N ALA A 127 16.08 -18.48 -13.81
CA ALA A 127 14.72 -18.05 -13.50
C ALA A 127 14.69 -16.75 -12.69
N TYR A 128 15.52 -16.63 -11.66
CA TYR A 128 15.70 -15.39 -10.92
C TYR A 128 16.11 -14.24 -11.84
N GLY A 129 17.09 -14.46 -12.72
CA GLY A 129 17.55 -13.44 -13.67
C GLY A 129 16.46 -12.96 -14.62
N VAL A 130 15.57 -13.86 -15.09
CA VAL A 130 14.41 -13.48 -15.92
C VAL A 130 13.46 -12.57 -15.13
N LEU A 131 13.08 -12.97 -13.90
CA LEU A 131 12.19 -12.16 -13.07
C LEU A 131 12.80 -10.81 -12.68
N ALA A 132 14.08 -10.79 -12.31
CA ALA A 132 14.81 -9.57 -11.98
C ALA A 132 14.78 -8.57 -13.15
N ASN A 133 14.98 -9.05 -14.38
CA ASN A 133 14.92 -8.19 -15.56
C ASN A 133 13.52 -7.60 -15.82
N VAL A 134 12.45 -8.36 -15.50
CA VAL A 134 11.07 -7.84 -15.57
C VAL A 134 10.90 -6.66 -14.61
N PHE A 135 11.34 -6.81 -13.37
CA PHE A 135 11.26 -5.73 -12.38
C PHE A 135 12.16 -4.54 -12.72
N ILE A 136 13.44 -4.78 -13.04
CA ILE A 136 14.38 -3.73 -13.45
C ILE A 136 13.83 -2.92 -14.62
N GLY A 137 13.22 -3.59 -15.60
CA GLY A 137 12.56 -2.94 -16.73
C GLY A 137 11.39 -2.05 -16.30
N ALA A 138 10.47 -2.58 -15.49
CA ALA A 138 9.30 -1.86 -15.00
C ALA A 138 9.68 -0.65 -14.13
N GLU A 139 10.55 -0.87 -13.14
CA GLU A 139 11.07 0.16 -12.23
C GLU A 139 11.85 1.22 -13.00
N GLY A 140 12.67 0.83 -13.99
CA GLY A 140 13.41 1.75 -14.83
C GLY A 140 12.52 2.72 -15.61
N GLN A 141 11.32 2.30 -16.04
CA GLN A 141 10.35 3.22 -16.66
C GLN A 141 9.75 4.19 -15.64
N MET A 142 9.44 3.71 -14.44
CA MET A 142 8.94 4.55 -13.35
C MET A 142 9.97 5.58 -12.91
N TYR A 143 11.25 5.20 -12.76
CA TYR A 143 12.34 6.14 -12.47
C TYR A 143 12.53 7.20 -13.55
N LYS A 144 12.40 6.84 -14.84
CA LYS A 144 12.43 7.81 -15.94
C LYS A 144 11.28 8.81 -15.86
N LYS A 145 10.08 8.36 -15.51
CA LYS A 145 8.92 9.24 -15.30
C LYS A 145 9.18 10.21 -14.14
N ASN A 146 9.64 9.72 -12.99
CA ASN A 146 9.98 10.54 -11.83
C ASN A 146 11.10 11.56 -12.16
N ALA A 147 12.11 11.15 -12.95
CA ALA A 147 13.18 12.03 -13.41
C ALA A 147 12.68 13.17 -14.30
N ALA A 148 11.66 12.93 -15.13
CA ALA A 148 11.03 13.98 -15.94
C ALA A 148 10.33 15.04 -15.07
N GLU A 149 9.89 14.65 -13.86
CA GLU A 149 9.33 15.52 -12.83
C GLU A 149 10.41 16.12 -11.90
N LYS A 150 11.70 15.96 -12.26
CA LYS A 150 12.89 16.51 -11.59
C LYS A 150 13.09 16.00 -10.16
N TRP A 151 12.57 14.82 -9.84
CA TRP A 151 12.75 14.22 -8.52
C TRP A 151 12.90 12.70 -8.61
N VAL A 152 14.11 12.20 -8.31
CA VAL A 152 14.41 10.77 -8.08
C VAL A 152 15.12 10.65 -6.75
N GLY A 153 14.94 9.54 -6.04
CA GLY A 153 15.53 9.34 -4.73
C GLY A 153 14.72 9.94 -3.59
N TRP A 154 15.35 9.98 -2.43
CA TRP A 154 14.83 10.63 -1.24
C TRP A 154 14.94 12.14 -1.38
N ARG A 155 13.87 12.86 -1.03
CA ARG A 155 13.84 14.30 -0.96
C ARG A 155 13.42 14.74 0.43
N LYS A 156 14.05 15.78 0.93
CA LYS A 156 13.86 16.31 2.26
C LYS A 156 12.63 17.21 2.34
N PHE A 157 11.81 16.99 3.35
CA PHE A 157 10.59 17.73 3.64
C PHE A 157 10.56 18.19 5.09
N THR A 158 10.07 19.40 5.31
CA THR A 158 9.84 19.97 6.62
C THR A 158 8.39 19.75 7.03
N ILE A 159 8.17 19.34 8.29
CA ILE A 159 6.84 19.27 8.88
C ILE A 159 6.36 20.70 9.14
N LEU A 160 5.47 21.21 8.29
CA LEU A 160 4.88 22.54 8.45
C LEU A 160 3.84 22.58 9.55
N ARG A 161 3.06 21.50 9.68
CA ARG A 161 1.93 21.44 10.59
C ARG A 161 1.65 20.03 11.07
N LYS A 162 1.22 19.89 12.32
CA LYS A 162 0.76 18.63 12.93
C LYS A 162 -0.66 18.79 13.50
N VAL A 163 -1.61 18.01 13.00
CA VAL A 163 -3.04 18.13 13.37
C VAL A 163 -3.58 16.80 13.85
N ALA A 164 -4.14 16.76 15.07
CA ALA A 164 -4.83 15.57 15.56
C ALA A 164 -6.17 15.39 14.83
N GLU A 165 -6.31 14.28 14.11
CA GLU A 165 -7.53 13.91 13.37
C GLU A 165 -8.47 13.06 14.23
N SER A 166 -7.92 12.35 15.21
CA SER A 166 -8.62 11.49 16.17
C SER A 166 -7.73 11.22 17.38
N SER A 167 -8.19 10.41 18.34
CA SER A 167 -7.40 10.00 19.51
C SER A 167 -6.14 9.21 19.16
N SER A 168 -6.05 8.64 17.96
CA SER A 168 -4.93 7.79 17.54
C SER A 168 -4.34 8.15 16.18
N VAL A 169 -4.89 9.14 15.46
CA VAL A 169 -4.44 9.52 14.11
C VAL A 169 -4.07 10.99 14.09
N THR A 170 -2.89 11.30 13.55
CA THR A 170 -2.38 12.66 13.41
C THR A 170 -1.98 12.90 11.95
N SER A 171 -2.47 13.99 11.35
CA SER A 171 -2.02 14.47 10.05
C SER A 171 -0.73 15.28 10.15
N PHE A 172 0.17 15.05 9.22
CA PHE A 172 1.42 15.79 9.03
C PHE A 172 1.38 16.46 7.66
N TYR A 173 1.63 17.77 7.65
CA TYR A 173 1.70 18.59 6.44
C TYR A 173 3.17 18.80 6.11
N LEU A 174 3.62 18.28 4.99
CA LEU A 174 5.03 18.11 4.63
C LEU A 174 5.32 18.97 3.40
N ALA A 175 6.12 20.02 3.55
CA ALA A 175 6.57 20.85 2.43
C ALA A 175 8.03 20.57 2.06
N PRO A 176 8.41 20.65 0.79
CA PRO A 176 9.77 20.39 0.37
C PRO A 176 10.70 21.44 0.98
N SER A 177 11.77 21.00 1.64
CA SER A 177 12.70 21.90 2.34
C SER A 177 13.52 22.76 1.39
N ASP A 178 13.69 22.32 0.14
CA ASP A 178 14.40 23.09 -0.90
C ASP A 178 13.59 24.26 -1.47
N GLY A 179 12.26 24.28 -1.29
CA GLY A 179 11.34 25.30 -1.83
C GLY A 179 11.41 25.52 -3.36
N ALA A 180 12.19 24.74 -4.09
CA ALA A 180 12.65 25.07 -5.45
C ALA A 180 12.05 24.14 -6.51
N THR A 181 11.90 22.85 -6.20
CA THR A 181 11.28 21.90 -7.13
C THR A 181 9.78 21.79 -6.86
N PRO A 182 8.90 22.07 -7.84
CA PRO A 182 7.47 21.87 -7.66
C PRO A 182 7.14 20.45 -7.20
N LEU A 183 6.08 20.30 -6.42
CA LEU A 183 5.60 18.97 -6.06
C LEU A 183 4.89 18.34 -7.27
N PRO A 184 5.27 17.12 -7.67
CA PRO A 184 4.61 16.44 -8.77
C PRO A 184 3.15 16.17 -8.44
N LYS A 185 2.33 16.09 -9.50
CA LYS A 185 0.95 15.62 -9.41
C LYS A 185 0.97 14.15 -9.00
N PHE A 186 -0.05 13.75 -8.27
CA PHE A 186 -0.30 12.35 -7.90
C PHE A 186 -1.78 12.06 -8.12
N LEU A 187 -2.11 10.78 -8.27
CA LEU A 187 -3.49 10.33 -8.33
C LEU A 187 -4.01 10.02 -6.92
N PRO A 188 -5.22 10.47 -6.56
CA PRO A 188 -5.77 10.29 -5.22
C PRO A 188 -5.92 8.80 -4.90
N GLY A 189 -5.26 8.37 -3.82
CA GLY A 189 -5.10 6.97 -3.43
C GLY A 189 -3.63 6.54 -3.34
N GLN A 190 -2.75 7.18 -4.11
CA GLN A 190 -1.31 6.95 -4.06
C GLN A 190 -0.68 7.31 -2.72
N TYR A 191 0.53 6.78 -2.49
CA TYR A 191 1.29 6.94 -1.25
C TYR A 191 2.69 7.47 -1.50
N VAL A 192 3.31 7.97 -0.43
CA VAL A 192 4.76 8.24 -0.37
C VAL A 192 5.39 7.28 0.65
N SER A 193 6.64 6.88 0.42
CA SER A 193 7.47 6.35 1.51
C SER A 193 8.03 7.52 2.30
N LEU A 194 7.96 7.44 3.63
CA LEU A 194 8.64 8.32 4.56
C LEU A 194 9.78 7.55 5.21
N GLN A 195 10.98 8.13 5.20
CA GLN A 195 12.19 7.59 5.81
C GLN A 195 12.70 8.52 6.91
N VAL A 196 13.08 7.93 8.04
CA VAL A 196 13.65 8.63 9.19
C VAL A 196 14.79 7.84 9.81
N PRO A 197 15.78 8.51 10.44
CA PRO A 197 16.77 7.84 11.27
C PRO A 197 16.11 7.24 12.50
N VAL A 198 16.51 6.02 12.86
CA VAL A 198 16.13 5.38 14.12
C VAL A 198 17.36 5.26 15.00
N PRO A 199 17.56 6.16 15.97
CA PRO A 199 18.77 6.20 16.79
C PRO A 199 19.08 4.87 17.49
N GLU A 200 18.06 4.16 17.96
CA GLU A 200 18.21 2.89 18.68
C GLU A 200 18.70 1.75 17.78
N LEU A 201 18.45 1.85 16.47
CA LEU A 201 18.89 0.86 15.48
C LEU A 201 20.19 1.26 14.79
N GLY A 202 20.53 2.56 14.77
CA GLY A 202 21.72 3.09 14.10
C GLY A 202 21.60 3.14 12.57
N TYR A 203 20.40 2.97 12.02
CA TYR A 203 20.12 3.03 10.58
C TYR A 203 18.73 3.62 10.30
N LEU A 204 18.45 3.91 9.03
CA LEU A 204 17.20 4.48 8.57
C LEU A 204 16.08 3.43 8.52
N GLN A 205 14.85 3.84 8.76
CA GLN A 205 13.67 3.00 8.52
C GLN A 205 12.65 3.76 7.67
N SER A 206 11.97 3.03 6.80
CA SER A 206 10.96 3.60 5.90
C SER A 206 9.59 2.95 6.10
N ARG A 207 8.52 3.74 6.00
CA ARG A 207 7.12 3.26 5.95
C ARG A 207 6.32 4.06 4.93
N GLN A 208 5.36 3.40 4.31
CA GLN A 208 4.48 4.01 3.31
C GLN A 208 3.27 4.62 4.00
N TYR A 209 2.89 5.81 3.55
CA TYR A 209 1.69 6.51 4.00
C TYR A 209 0.95 7.06 2.79
N SER A 210 -0.33 6.70 2.66
CA SER A 210 -1.21 7.29 1.65
C SER A 210 -1.25 8.80 1.81
N LEU A 211 -1.22 9.49 0.67
CA LEU A 211 -1.52 10.91 0.63
C LEU A 211 -3.00 11.08 0.96
N SER A 212 -3.28 11.82 2.02
CA SER A 212 -4.62 11.89 2.62
C SER A 212 -5.38 13.18 2.29
N GLU A 213 -4.89 13.95 1.33
CA GLU A 213 -5.57 15.13 0.80
C GLU A 213 -5.68 14.98 -0.73
N ALA A 214 -6.78 15.47 -1.31
CA ALA A 214 -6.94 15.51 -2.76
C ALA A 214 -5.79 16.28 -3.42
N PRO A 215 -5.32 15.88 -4.63
CA PRO A 215 -4.34 16.63 -5.41
C PRO A 215 -4.83 18.06 -5.67
N LYS A 216 -3.87 18.99 -5.83
CA LYS A 216 -4.12 20.43 -5.97
C LYS A 216 -3.26 20.98 -7.09
N GLU A 217 -3.81 21.86 -7.93
CA GLU A 217 -3.08 22.45 -9.06
C GLU A 217 -1.77 23.13 -8.62
N LYS A 218 -1.84 23.95 -7.55
CA LYS A 218 -0.67 24.54 -6.90
C LYS A 218 -0.54 23.98 -5.50
N ARG A 219 0.42 23.06 -5.33
CA ARG A 219 0.65 22.36 -4.08
C ARG A 219 1.96 22.80 -3.43
N GLU A 220 1.84 23.23 -2.19
CA GLU A 220 2.99 23.60 -1.34
C GLU A 220 3.41 22.45 -0.42
N TYR A 221 2.51 21.50 -0.15
CA TYR A 221 2.76 20.38 0.75
C TYR A 221 2.02 19.10 0.36
N TYR A 222 2.52 17.96 0.84
CA TYR A 222 1.78 16.72 0.97
C TYR A 222 1.15 16.60 2.36
N ARG A 223 -0.02 15.96 2.46
CA ARG A 223 -0.60 15.56 3.74
C ARG A 223 -0.55 14.04 3.85
N ILE A 224 0.06 13.54 4.91
CA ILE A 224 -0.08 12.14 5.33
C ILE A 224 -0.83 12.11 6.66
N SER A 225 -1.51 11.02 6.97
CA SER A 225 -2.18 10.85 8.26
C SER A 225 -1.81 9.50 8.87
N VAL A 226 -1.19 9.56 10.05
CA VAL A 226 -0.49 8.44 10.64
C VAL A 226 -1.23 7.98 11.88
N LYS A 227 -1.63 6.71 11.90
CA LYS A 227 -2.14 6.05 13.12
C LYS A 227 -0.96 5.68 14.02
N LYS A 228 -1.07 6.02 15.30
CA LYS A 228 -0.18 5.51 16.35
C LYS A 228 -0.47 4.02 16.53
N GLU A 229 0.56 3.19 16.36
CA GLU A 229 0.46 1.74 16.51
C GLU A 229 1.05 1.32 17.85
N ASP A 230 0.21 1.14 18.87
CA ASP A 230 0.66 0.73 20.21
C ASP A 230 1.03 -0.77 20.30
N GLY A 231 0.90 -1.52 19.19
CA GLY A 231 1.31 -2.92 19.09
C GLY A 231 0.22 -3.94 19.38
N GLU A 232 -1.05 -3.53 19.46
CA GLU A 232 -2.19 -4.42 19.77
C GLU A 232 -2.28 -5.67 18.86
N GLU A 233 -1.87 -5.56 17.59
CA GLU A 233 -1.99 -6.65 16.61
C GLU A 233 -0.84 -7.66 16.61
N VAL A 234 0.39 -7.20 16.86
CA VAL A 234 1.62 -8.02 16.69
C VAL A 234 2.50 -8.06 17.94
N GLY A 235 2.05 -7.48 19.05
CA GLY A 235 2.80 -7.42 20.30
C GLY A 235 4.02 -6.50 20.27
N ILE A 236 4.25 -5.78 19.17
CA ILE A 236 5.39 -4.88 18.97
C ILE A 236 4.83 -3.51 18.52
N PRO A 237 5.05 -2.43 19.30
CA PRO A 237 4.67 -1.08 18.88
C PRO A 237 5.30 -0.69 17.55
N GLY A 238 4.56 0.06 16.74
CA GLY A 238 5.04 0.55 15.45
C GLY A 238 6.13 1.59 15.63
N LEU A 239 7.34 1.29 15.17
CA LEU A 239 8.51 2.15 15.37
C LEU A 239 8.31 3.57 14.83
N ILE A 240 8.13 3.73 13.52
CA ILE A 240 8.02 5.06 12.89
C ILE A 240 6.76 5.80 13.33
N SER A 241 5.61 5.11 13.46
CA SER A 241 4.38 5.79 13.84
C SER A 241 4.44 6.37 15.25
N ASN A 242 5.03 5.64 16.21
CA ASN A 242 5.25 6.16 17.56
C ASN A 242 6.26 7.32 17.57
N MET A 243 7.36 7.22 16.82
CA MET A 243 8.34 8.31 16.70
C MET A 243 7.71 9.58 16.12
N LEU A 244 6.94 9.47 15.02
CA LEU A 244 6.27 10.62 14.41
C LEU A 244 5.29 11.29 15.39
N HIS A 245 4.59 10.50 16.21
CA HIS A 245 3.67 11.02 17.22
C HIS A 245 4.39 11.67 18.40
N ALA A 246 5.44 11.05 18.94
CA ALA A 246 6.05 11.44 20.21
C ALA A 246 7.26 12.38 20.07
N SER A 247 8.00 12.30 18.96
CA SER A 247 9.34 12.89 18.85
C SER A 247 9.49 13.88 17.70
N PHE A 248 8.66 13.77 16.65
CA PHE A 248 8.66 14.73 15.53
C PHE A 248 7.65 15.86 15.75
N HIS A 249 8.10 17.08 15.52
CA HIS A 249 7.40 18.34 15.72
C HIS A 249 7.39 19.18 14.44
N GLU A 250 6.62 20.26 14.45
CA GLU A 250 6.67 21.26 13.39
C GLU A 250 8.08 21.86 13.30
N GLY A 251 8.63 21.97 12.09
CA GLY A 251 10.00 22.37 11.82
C GLY A 251 10.98 21.21 11.63
N ASP A 252 10.68 20.01 12.12
CA ASP A 252 11.54 18.84 11.91
C ASP A 252 11.49 18.37 10.45
N GLU A 253 12.55 17.66 10.03
CA GLU A 253 12.69 17.16 8.66
C GLU A 253 12.51 15.64 8.57
N VAL A 254 11.92 15.21 7.47
CA VAL A 254 11.76 13.81 7.07
C VAL A 254 12.13 13.66 5.59
N ASP A 255 12.53 12.46 5.20
CA ASP A 255 12.77 12.16 3.79
C ASP A 255 11.55 11.47 3.18
N LEU A 256 11.11 11.94 2.02
CA LEU A 256 10.03 11.34 1.25
C LEU A 256 10.53 10.75 -0.07
N SER A 257 9.87 9.69 -0.53
CA SER A 257 9.96 9.24 -1.90
C SER A 257 8.97 10.00 -2.79
N HIS A 258 9.19 9.93 -4.10
CA HIS A 258 8.17 10.26 -5.09
C HIS A 258 6.84 9.51 -4.79
N PRO A 259 5.66 10.11 -5.04
CA PRO A 259 4.38 9.39 -4.99
C PRO A 259 4.39 8.13 -5.88
N GLN A 260 3.87 7.02 -5.35
CA GLN A 260 3.77 5.71 -5.99
C GLN A 260 2.44 5.03 -5.65
N GLY A 261 2.14 3.93 -6.36
CA GLY A 261 0.97 3.09 -6.09
C GLY A 261 0.00 3.04 -7.27
N GLU A 262 -0.73 1.93 -7.36
CA GLU A 262 -1.74 1.66 -8.40
C GLU A 262 -3.18 1.76 -7.88
N PHE A 263 -3.37 1.86 -6.57
CA PHE A 263 -4.67 2.14 -5.98
C PHE A 263 -4.97 3.63 -6.08
N PHE A 264 -5.76 4.02 -7.07
CA PHE A 264 -6.18 5.39 -7.24
C PHE A 264 -7.47 5.53 -8.04
N VAL A 265 -8.08 6.71 -7.96
CA VAL A 265 -9.08 7.19 -8.92
C VAL A 265 -8.42 8.24 -9.83
N ASP A 266 -8.70 8.21 -11.13
CA ASP A 266 -8.37 9.33 -12.01
C ASP A 266 -9.61 10.25 -12.14
N PRO A 267 -9.62 11.43 -11.49
CA PRO A 267 -10.75 12.35 -11.57
C PRO A 267 -10.90 13.00 -12.95
N SER A 268 -9.93 12.83 -13.85
CA SER A 268 -9.96 13.33 -15.23
C SER A 268 -10.48 12.33 -16.26
N ASP A 269 -10.72 11.07 -15.86
CA ASP A 269 -11.25 10.03 -16.74
C ASP A 269 -12.74 10.25 -17.02
N THR A 270 -13.03 10.97 -18.11
CA THR A 270 -14.40 11.31 -18.55
C THR A 270 -15.27 10.09 -18.87
N SER A 271 -14.68 8.90 -19.05
CA SER A 271 -15.46 7.66 -19.22
C SER A 271 -16.20 7.25 -17.94
N LYS A 272 -15.81 7.81 -16.79
CA LYS A 272 -16.39 7.53 -15.48
C LYS A 272 -17.52 8.49 -15.08
N GLU A 273 -17.94 9.38 -15.96
CA GLU A 273 -19.07 10.28 -15.70
C GLU A 273 -20.33 9.48 -15.32
N GLY A 274 -20.94 9.83 -14.18
CA GLY A 274 -22.11 9.14 -13.62
C GLY A 274 -21.86 7.73 -13.06
N VAL A 275 -20.64 7.18 -13.18
CA VAL A 275 -20.30 5.86 -12.64
C VAL A 275 -20.12 5.95 -11.12
N PRO A 276 -20.89 5.21 -10.30
CA PRO A 276 -20.77 5.32 -8.85
C PRO A 276 -19.42 4.86 -8.30
N VAL A 277 -19.02 5.44 -7.17
CA VAL A 277 -17.83 5.05 -6.38
C VAL A 277 -18.25 4.73 -4.95
N VAL A 278 -17.90 3.54 -4.48
CA VAL A 278 -18.14 3.14 -3.09
C VAL A 278 -16.80 3.04 -2.36
N LEU A 279 -16.57 3.96 -1.42
CA LEU A 279 -15.34 4.07 -0.62
C LEU A 279 -15.55 3.39 0.73
N ILE A 280 -14.93 2.23 0.95
CA ILE A 280 -15.11 1.41 2.14
C ILE A 280 -13.82 1.39 2.97
N SER A 281 -13.87 1.81 4.22
CA SER A 281 -12.67 1.84 5.07
C SER A 281 -12.91 1.47 6.53
N VAL A 282 -11.84 0.99 7.18
CA VAL A 282 -11.78 0.81 8.63
C VAL A 282 -10.61 1.59 9.21
N GLY A 283 -10.89 2.41 10.23
CA GLY A 283 -9.89 3.18 10.96
C GLY A 283 -9.04 4.06 10.05
N VAL A 284 -7.72 3.88 10.08
CA VAL A 284 -6.76 4.66 9.29
C VAL A 284 -6.82 4.32 7.79
N GLY A 285 -7.49 3.25 7.37
CA GLY A 285 -7.74 2.98 5.95
C GLY A 285 -8.57 4.08 5.26
N ALA A 286 -9.16 5.01 6.02
CA ALA A 286 -9.84 6.19 5.50
C ALA A 286 -8.90 7.20 4.82
N THR A 287 -7.57 7.07 4.95
CA THR A 287 -6.61 8.04 4.42
C THR A 287 -6.62 8.17 2.90
N PRO A 288 -6.43 7.11 2.08
CA PRO A 288 -6.54 7.24 0.64
C PRO A 288 -7.97 7.60 0.21
N MET A 289 -8.99 7.12 0.94
CA MET A 289 -10.38 7.44 0.66
C MET A 289 -10.65 8.93 0.80
N MET A 290 -10.02 9.62 1.75
CA MET A 290 -10.18 11.06 1.92
C MET A 290 -9.62 11.84 0.73
N ALA A 291 -8.48 11.40 0.18
CA ALA A 291 -7.93 11.99 -1.04
C ALA A 291 -8.84 11.74 -2.25
N ILE A 292 -9.37 10.53 -2.40
CA ILE A 292 -10.32 10.17 -3.47
C ILE A 292 -11.60 11.01 -3.34
N LEU A 293 -12.24 11.01 -2.17
CA LEU A 293 -13.45 11.78 -1.90
C LEU A 293 -13.24 13.25 -2.24
N GLY A 294 -12.18 13.86 -1.71
CA GLY A 294 -11.86 15.27 -1.96
C GLY A 294 -11.66 15.58 -3.45
N SER A 295 -11.01 14.68 -4.20
CA SER A 295 -10.73 14.87 -5.63
C SER A 295 -11.96 14.80 -6.52
N LEU A 296 -13.02 14.12 -6.07
CA LEU A 296 -14.26 13.93 -6.83
C LEU A 296 -15.32 14.99 -6.50
N VAL A 297 -15.10 15.82 -5.49
CA VAL A 297 -16.04 16.87 -5.05
C VAL A 297 -15.47 18.29 -5.16
N GLN A 298 -14.15 18.45 -5.29
CA GLN A 298 -13.52 19.77 -5.44
C GLN A 298 -13.42 20.16 -6.92
N ASP A 299 -13.95 21.33 -7.26
CA ASP A 299 -13.73 21.97 -8.56
C ASP A 299 -12.42 22.78 -8.50
N GLU A 300 -11.38 22.29 -9.17
CA GLU A 300 -10.06 22.94 -9.21
C GLU A 300 -9.95 24.01 -10.31
N GLY A 301 -11.05 24.56 -10.81
CA GLY A 301 -11.02 25.78 -11.64
C GLY A 301 -10.34 25.64 -13.01
N GLY A 302 -10.10 24.41 -13.48
CA GLY A 302 -9.49 24.13 -14.79
C GLY A 302 -10.24 23.08 -15.62
N ALA A 303 -10.87 22.10 -14.99
CA ALA A 303 -11.87 21.20 -15.58
C ALA A 303 -12.75 20.68 -14.44
N PRO A 304 -14.09 20.64 -14.60
CA PRO A 304 -14.94 20.07 -13.57
C PRO A 304 -14.56 18.60 -13.37
N PRO A 305 -14.40 18.11 -12.12
CA PRO A 305 -14.24 16.68 -11.88
C PRO A 305 -15.42 15.94 -12.49
N VAL A 306 -15.19 14.71 -12.97
CA VAL A 306 -16.30 13.85 -13.38
C VAL A 306 -17.30 13.72 -12.24
N LYS A 307 -18.58 13.95 -12.52
CA LYS A 307 -19.61 13.89 -11.49
C LYS A 307 -20.02 12.45 -11.29
N ARG A 308 -19.66 11.91 -10.13
CA ARG A 308 -19.92 10.52 -9.73
C ARG A 308 -20.82 10.51 -8.50
N PRO A 309 -21.83 9.62 -8.41
CA PRO A 309 -22.44 9.27 -7.13
C PRO A 309 -21.38 8.64 -6.21
N ILE A 310 -21.29 9.08 -4.96
CA ILE A 310 -20.24 8.64 -4.04
C ILE A 310 -20.87 8.15 -2.73
N SER A 311 -20.49 6.95 -2.30
CA SER A 311 -20.83 6.41 -0.99
C SER A 311 -19.58 6.28 -0.12
N TRP A 312 -19.53 7.06 0.96
CA TRP A 312 -18.51 6.94 1.99
C TRP A 312 -18.97 5.96 3.08
N ILE A 313 -18.31 4.82 3.22
CA ILE A 313 -18.64 3.82 4.24
C ILE A 313 -17.40 3.65 5.14
N GLN A 314 -17.50 4.09 6.39
CA GLN A 314 -16.38 4.06 7.32
C GLN A 314 -16.75 3.38 8.63
N ALA A 315 -15.91 2.43 9.05
CA ALA A 315 -15.96 1.84 10.38
C ALA A 315 -14.83 2.35 11.28
N SER A 316 -15.14 2.56 12.55
CA SER A 316 -14.16 2.86 13.58
C SER A 316 -14.48 2.14 14.89
N ARG A 317 -13.47 1.99 15.76
CA ARG A 317 -13.64 1.40 17.09
C ARG A 317 -14.59 2.23 17.96
N SER A 318 -14.44 3.55 17.91
CA SER A 318 -15.29 4.53 18.58
C SER A 318 -15.26 5.85 17.81
N ASN A 319 -16.09 6.81 18.21
CA ASN A 319 -16.13 8.12 17.60
C ASN A 319 -14.81 8.89 17.80
N GLU A 320 -14.16 8.74 18.96
CA GLU A 320 -12.88 9.40 19.26
C GLU A 320 -11.75 8.87 18.38
N ALA A 321 -11.79 7.60 18.00
CA ALA A 321 -10.79 6.96 17.15
C ALA A 321 -11.06 7.14 15.64
N LYS A 322 -12.18 7.78 15.26
CA LYS A 322 -12.60 7.96 13.87
C LYS A 322 -11.91 9.19 13.26
N PRO A 323 -11.00 9.03 12.29
CA PRO A 323 -10.38 10.17 11.63
C PRO A 323 -11.35 10.85 10.64
N PHE A 324 -11.11 12.14 10.38
CA PHE A 324 -11.77 12.94 9.33
C PHE A 324 -13.28 13.20 9.48
N GLY A 325 -13.90 12.84 10.61
CA GLY A 325 -15.36 12.94 10.77
C GLY A 325 -15.94 14.34 10.49
N LYS A 326 -15.23 15.42 10.85
CA LYS A 326 -15.65 16.80 10.56
C LYS A 326 -15.59 17.12 9.06
N GLU A 327 -14.53 16.67 8.39
CA GLU A 327 -14.30 16.91 6.96
C GLU A 327 -15.35 16.18 6.11
N VAL A 328 -15.63 14.91 6.43
CA VAL A 328 -16.70 14.13 5.75
C VAL A 328 -18.06 14.78 5.93
N LYS A 329 -18.44 15.17 7.15
CA LYS A 329 -19.72 15.85 7.42
C LYS A 329 -19.88 17.13 6.60
N ARG A 330 -18.81 17.91 6.46
CA ARG A 330 -18.81 19.11 5.63
C ARG A 330 -19.02 18.77 4.15
N ILE A 331 -18.27 17.81 3.61
CA ILE A 331 -18.37 17.40 2.21
C ILE A 331 -19.78 16.90 1.89
N VAL A 332 -20.37 16.03 2.72
CA VAL A 332 -21.74 15.53 2.53
C VAL A 332 -22.77 16.66 2.53
N LYS A 333 -22.60 17.67 3.39
CA LYS A 333 -23.50 18.83 3.43
C LYS A 333 -23.40 19.70 2.17
N GLU A 334 -22.22 19.80 1.58
CA GLU A 334 -21.93 20.67 0.44
C GLU A 334 -22.18 19.99 -0.92
N ASN A 335 -22.37 18.67 -0.95
CA ASN A 335 -22.44 17.90 -2.19
C ASN A 335 -23.58 16.87 -2.16
N GLU A 336 -24.63 17.10 -2.95
CA GLU A 336 -25.82 16.24 -3.00
C GLU A 336 -25.55 14.84 -3.57
N ASN A 337 -24.47 14.67 -4.33
CA ASN A 337 -24.05 13.39 -4.89
C ASN A 337 -23.22 12.53 -3.92
N VAL A 338 -23.03 12.96 -2.68
CA VAL A 338 -22.24 12.23 -1.66
C VAL A 338 -23.15 11.76 -0.53
N SER A 339 -23.10 10.47 -0.22
CA SER A 339 -23.68 9.89 0.98
C SER A 339 -22.59 9.38 1.92
N ALA A 340 -22.86 9.32 3.23
CA ALA A 340 -21.94 8.77 4.20
C ALA A 340 -22.65 7.87 5.22
N HIS A 341 -22.05 6.71 5.48
CA HIS A 341 -22.50 5.72 6.46
C HIS A 341 -21.35 5.40 7.41
N VAL A 342 -21.59 5.59 8.71
CA VAL A 342 -20.56 5.44 9.74
C VAL A 342 -20.97 4.36 10.72
N PHE A 343 -20.09 3.36 10.87
CA PHE A 343 -20.22 2.25 11.80
C PHE A 343 -19.28 2.46 12.99
N LEU A 344 -19.81 2.43 14.20
CA LEU A 344 -19.01 2.47 15.43
C LEU A 344 -19.14 1.15 16.18
N ARG A 345 -18.01 0.50 16.46
CA ARG A 345 -17.99 -0.76 17.22
C ARG A 345 -18.37 -0.58 18.68
N LYS A 346 -18.08 0.58 19.26
CA LYS A 346 -18.41 0.93 20.64
C LYS A 346 -18.85 2.39 20.68
N LEU A 347 -20.04 2.63 21.20
CA LEU A 347 -20.55 3.98 21.43
C LEU A 347 -19.98 4.60 22.71
N GLY A 348 -19.67 5.89 22.62
CA GLY A 348 -19.42 6.77 23.75
C GLY A 348 -20.72 7.36 24.31
N PRO A 349 -20.71 7.87 25.55
CA PRO A 349 -21.91 8.41 26.21
C PRO A 349 -22.51 9.64 25.50
N ASN A 350 -21.73 10.32 24.65
CA ASN A 350 -22.13 11.55 23.95
C ASN A 350 -22.34 11.34 22.45
N ASP A 351 -22.22 10.10 21.95
CA ASP A 351 -22.36 9.81 20.52
C ASP A 351 -23.82 9.89 20.10
N ARG A 352 -24.11 10.63 19.02
CA ARG A 352 -25.47 10.86 18.55
C ARG A 352 -25.75 10.10 17.25
N ALA A 353 -26.81 9.29 17.25
CA ALA A 353 -27.29 8.60 16.05
C ALA A 353 -27.73 9.60 14.97
N GLY A 354 -27.40 9.33 13.71
CA GLY A 354 -27.68 10.19 12.56
C GLY A 354 -26.74 11.41 12.44
N GLU A 355 -26.01 11.77 13.49
CA GLU A 355 -24.99 12.82 13.43
C GLU A 355 -23.58 12.23 13.43
N ASP A 356 -23.22 11.46 14.46
CA ASP A 356 -21.87 10.92 14.62
C ASP A 356 -21.73 9.52 14.02
N TYR A 357 -22.81 8.76 13.99
CA TYR A 357 -22.83 7.41 13.43
C TYR A 357 -24.20 7.09 12.85
N HIS A 358 -24.24 6.09 11.98
CA HIS A 358 -25.46 5.52 11.42
C HIS A 358 -25.77 4.16 12.05
N PHE A 359 -24.71 3.40 12.37
CA PHE A 359 -24.81 2.07 12.96
C PHE A 359 -23.86 1.98 14.17
N GLY A 360 -24.42 1.76 15.36
CA GLY A 360 -23.69 1.76 16.63
C GLY A 360 -23.60 0.38 17.25
N ASP A 361 -22.59 0.19 18.11
CA ASP A 361 -22.28 -1.06 18.82
C ASP A 361 -22.16 -2.29 17.92
N MET A 362 -21.62 -2.10 16.71
CA MET A 362 -21.47 -3.18 15.73
C MET A 362 -20.25 -3.01 14.83
N ARG A 363 -19.83 -4.12 14.21
CA ARG A 363 -18.87 -4.09 13.10
C ARG A 363 -19.56 -3.60 11.83
N LEU A 364 -18.77 -3.18 10.85
CA LEU A 364 -19.28 -2.88 9.51
C LEU A 364 -19.98 -4.12 8.94
N ASP A 365 -21.22 -3.92 8.50
CA ASP A 365 -22.04 -4.95 7.88
C ASP A 365 -22.73 -4.34 6.65
N LEU A 366 -22.31 -4.77 5.46
CA LEU A 366 -22.88 -4.28 4.20
C LEU A 366 -24.36 -4.64 4.05
N GLY A 367 -24.85 -5.69 4.73
CA GLY A 367 -26.26 -6.08 4.71
C GLY A 367 -27.19 -5.09 5.42
N LYS A 368 -26.65 -4.10 6.14
CA LYS A 368 -27.41 -2.99 6.73
C LYS A 368 -27.62 -1.81 5.79
N LEU A 369 -26.89 -1.78 4.67
CA LEU A 369 -26.93 -0.71 3.70
C LEU A 369 -27.94 -1.04 2.60
N ASP A 370 -28.52 0.00 2.00
CA ASP A 370 -29.39 -0.19 0.85
C ASP A 370 -28.58 -0.63 -0.37
N ALA A 371 -28.91 -1.80 -0.90
CA ALA A 371 -28.22 -2.41 -2.04
C ALA A 371 -28.18 -1.52 -3.29
N GLN A 372 -29.22 -0.72 -3.54
CA GLN A 372 -29.35 0.07 -4.75
C GLN A 372 -28.85 1.51 -4.54
N ARG A 373 -29.17 2.10 -3.41
CA ARG A 373 -28.82 3.50 -3.10
C ARG A 373 -27.42 3.64 -2.52
N ASP A 374 -27.05 2.80 -1.56
CA ASP A 374 -25.80 2.98 -0.81
C ASP A 374 -24.65 2.18 -1.43
N LEU A 375 -24.94 0.98 -1.92
CA LEU A 375 -23.95 0.11 -2.58
C LEU A 375 -23.94 0.24 -4.11
N HIS A 376 -24.97 0.84 -4.71
CA HIS A 376 -25.07 0.98 -6.17
C HIS A 376 -24.94 -0.35 -6.94
N LEU A 377 -25.48 -1.45 -6.41
CA LEU A 377 -25.44 -2.77 -7.06
C LEU A 377 -26.21 -2.82 -8.39
N GLY A 378 -27.13 -1.87 -8.63
CA GLY A 378 -27.88 -1.76 -9.88
C GLY A 378 -27.09 -1.21 -11.07
N ASP A 379 -25.93 -0.56 -10.84
CA ASP A 379 -25.04 -0.13 -11.91
C ASP A 379 -23.85 -1.10 -12.03
N GLY A 380 -23.82 -1.85 -13.14
CA GLY A 380 -22.75 -2.79 -13.46
C GLY A 380 -21.37 -2.15 -13.63
N ARG A 381 -21.27 -0.82 -13.62
CA ARG A 381 -20.01 -0.07 -13.74
C ARG A 381 -19.47 0.41 -12.39
N THR A 382 -20.24 0.30 -11.31
CA THR A 382 -19.84 0.77 -9.96
C THR A 382 -18.48 0.20 -9.56
N GLU A 383 -17.61 1.08 -9.06
CA GLU A 383 -16.28 0.74 -8.56
C GLU A 383 -16.23 0.81 -7.04
N TYR A 384 -15.55 -0.16 -6.42
CA TYR A 384 -15.43 -0.31 -4.97
C TYR A 384 -13.98 -0.19 -4.56
N TYR A 385 -13.67 0.77 -3.70
CA TYR A 385 -12.32 1.01 -3.18
C TYR A 385 -12.32 0.67 -1.70
N ILE A 386 -11.47 -0.28 -1.30
CA ILE A 386 -11.48 -0.83 0.05
C ILE A 386 -10.09 -0.71 0.68
N CYS A 387 -10.01 -0.16 1.89
CA CYS A 387 -8.76 -0.07 2.63
C CYS A 387 -8.95 -0.27 4.13
N GLY A 388 -8.13 -1.15 4.71
CA GLY A 388 -8.18 -1.51 6.12
C GLY A 388 -7.30 -2.73 6.43
N PRO A 389 -7.48 -3.39 7.58
CA PRO A 389 -6.80 -4.64 7.88
C PRO A 389 -7.08 -5.72 6.82
N GLU A 390 -6.10 -6.56 6.53
CA GLU A 390 -6.18 -7.57 5.46
C GLU A 390 -7.43 -8.46 5.56
N VAL A 391 -7.67 -9.02 6.75
CA VAL A 391 -8.84 -9.88 7.02
C VAL A 391 -10.14 -9.17 6.67
N PHE A 392 -10.27 -7.90 7.06
CA PHE A 392 -11.45 -7.09 6.75
C PHE A 392 -11.62 -6.92 5.24
N MET A 393 -10.56 -6.58 4.51
CA MET A 393 -10.65 -6.36 3.07
C MET A 393 -11.04 -7.64 2.31
N VAL A 394 -10.48 -8.79 2.71
CA VAL A 394 -10.83 -10.09 2.15
C VAL A 394 -12.31 -10.42 2.43
N GLU A 395 -12.79 -10.19 3.66
CA GLU A 395 -14.19 -10.39 4.03
C GLU A 395 -15.14 -9.52 3.19
N ILE A 396 -14.86 -8.21 3.05
CA ILE A 396 -15.70 -7.31 2.26
C ILE A 396 -15.70 -7.69 0.78
N ARG A 397 -14.53 -8.02 0.21
CA ARG A 397 -14.46 -8.50 -1.18
C ARG A 397 -15.31 -9.76 -1.36
N LYS A 398 -15.25 -10.73 -0.44
CA LYS A 398 -16.08 -11.95 -0.48
C LYS A 398 -17.58 -11.61 -0.45
N VAL A 399 -17.99 -10.67 0.40
CA VAL A 399 -19.39 -10.22 0.47
C VAL A 399 -19.82 -9.57 -0.85
N LEU A 400 -19.04 -8.64 -1.41
CA LEU A 400 -19.37 -7.97 -2.68
C LEU A 400 -19.44 -8.96 -3.85
N VAL A 401 -18.51 -9.91 -3.94
CA VAL A 401 -18.57 -10.99 -4.95
C VAL A 401 -19.81 -11.86 -4.75
N GLY A 402 -20.15 -12.21 -3.51
CA GLY A 402 -21.40 -12.92 -3.20
C GLY A 402 -22.66 -12.15 -3.57
N LEU A 403 -22.58 -10.82 -3.65
CA LEU A 403 -23.64 -9.93 -4.13
C LEU A 403 -23.61 -9.70 -5.65
N GLY A 404 -22.71 -10.37 -6.38
CA GLY A 404 -22.62 -10.31 -7.84
C GLY A 404 -21.71 -9.20 -8.39
N VAL A 405 -20.88 -8.57 -7.55
CA VAL A 405 -19.87 -7.61 -8.02
C VAL A 405 -18.68 -8.36 -8.62
N GLU A 406 -18.27 -7.96 -9.83
CA GLU A 406 -17.11 -8.53 -10.51
C GLU A 406 -15.81 -8.10 -9.84
N ARG A 407 -14.81 -8.99 -9.80
CA ARG A 407 -13.58 -8.78 -9.03
C ARG A 407 -12.74 -7.61 -9.53
N ASP A 408 -12.75 -7.34 -10.83
CA ASP A 408 -12.03 -6.23 -11.48
C ASP A 408 -12.56 -4.85 -11.09
N ARG A 409 -13.79 -4.78 -10.56
CA ARG A 409 -14.40 -3.56 -10.00
C ARG A 409 -14.13 -3.36 -8.50
N ILE A 410 -13.39 -4.28 -7.86
CA ILE A 410 -13.08 -4.23 -6.43
C ILE A 410 -11.57 -4.00 -6.26
N HIS A 411 -11.22 -2.79 -5.85
CA HIS A 411 -9.84 -2.35 -5.64
C HIS A 411 -9.51 -2.41 -4.14
N LEU A 412 -8.39 -3.05 -3.79
CA LEU A 412 -7.93 -3.19 -2.40
C LEU A 412 -6.56 -2.53 -2.22
N GLU A 413 -6.34 -1.86 -1.09
CA GLU A 413 -5.03 -1.31 -0.71
C GLU A 413 -4.59 -1.82 0.66
N LEU A 414 -3.39 -2.42 0.72
CA LEU A 414 -2.88 -3.10 1.91
C LEU A 414 -1.72 -2.33 2.55
N PHE A 415 -1.90 -1.93 3.81
CA PHE A 415 -0.87 -1.26 4.59
C PHE A 415 0.17 -2.22 5.22
N ALA A 416 0.62 -3.21 4.47
CA ALA A 416 1.59 -4.20 4.91
C ALA A 416 2.47 -4.71 3.76
N THR A 417 3.55 -5.43 4.10
CA THR A 417 4.36 -6.17 3.12
C THR A 417 3.57 -7.37 2.59
N GLY A 418 3.57 -7.57 1.28
CA GLY A 418 2.94 -8.71 0.61
C GLY A 418 1.76 -8.27 -0.25
N ASP A 419 0.93 -9.23 -0.64
CA ASP A 419 -0.33 -9.04 -1.36
C ASP A 419 -1.50 -9.51 -0.49
N VAL A 420 -2.71 -9.02 -0.77
CA VAL A 420 -3.93 -9.57 -0.16
C VAL A 420 -4.16 -10.93 -0.77
N ALA A 421 -4.30 -11.98 0.04
CA ALA A 421 -4.48 -13.33 -0.47
C ALA A 421 -5.63 -13.42 -1.49
N ASP A 422 -5.35 -13.96 -2.67
CA ASP A 422 -6.35 -14.37 -3.66
C ASP A 422 -6.93 -15.72 -3.22
N GLU A 423 -7.99 -15.69 -2.40
CA GLU A 423 -8.87 -16.85 -2.19
C GLU A 423 -10.01 -16.86 -3.21
#